data_AF-A0A2M8NKC3-F1
#
_entry.id   AF-A0A2M8NKC3-F1
#
_cell.length_a   1.000
_cell.length_b   1.000
_cell.length_c   1.000
_cell.angle_alpha   90.00
_cell.angle_beta   90.00
_cell.angle_gamma   90.00
#
_symmetry.space_group_name_H-M   'P 1'
#
loop_
_entity.id
_entity.type
_entity.pdbx_description
1 polymer ?
#
loop_
_entity_poly.entity_id
_entity_poly.type
_entity_poly.pdbx_seq_one_letter_code
_entity_poly.pdbx_strand_id
1 'polypeptide(L)' 'NAITYTTDLLGDVTLIGAGAGGQQTGFGILSDLIDIHRLR' A
#
# COMPACT_ATOMS: atom_id res chain seq x y z
N ASN A 1 -1.44 6.96 9.45
CA ASN A 1 -0.81 5.70 9.86
C ASN A 1 0.62 5.66 9.32
N ALA A 2 1.50 4.97 10.03
CA ALA A 2 2.89 4.82 9.62
C ALA A 2 3.38 3.42 10.02
N ILE A 3 4.20 2.80 9.18
CA ILE A 3 4.79 1.48 9.41
C ILE A 3 6.26 1.55 8.96
N THR A 4 7.16 1.04 9.78
CA THR A 4 8.59 0.93 9.46
C THR A 4 8.95 -0.52 9.17
N TYR A 5 9.64 -0.75 8.06
CA TYR A 5 10.21 -2.03 7.66
C TYR A 5 11.73 -1.95 7.79
N THR A 6 12.33 -2.83 8.59
CA THR A 6 13.78 -3.01 8.60
C THR A 6 14.16 -4.01 7.52
N THR A 7 15.05 -3.63 6.62
CA THR A 7 15.51 -4.46 5.50
C THR A 7 17.03 -4.55 5.47
N ASP A 8 17.56 -5.69 5.00
CA ASP A 8 19.01 -5.95 5.06
C ASP A 8 19.84 -4.99 4.23
N LEU A 9 19.33 -4.54 3.07
CA LEU A 9 20.07 -3.70 2.13
C LEU A 9 19.70 -2.22 2.22
N LEU A 10 18.41 -1.90 2.43
CA LEU A 10 17.94 -0.51 2.46
C LEU A 10 17.88 0.05 3.88
N GLY A 11 18.11 -0.78 4.91
CA GLY A 11 17.92 -0.40 6.30
C GLY A 11 16.44 -0.14 6.60
N ASP A 12 16.17 0.83 7.46
CA ASP A 12 14.82 1.17 7.88
C ASP A 12 14.10 2.04 6.85
N VAL A 13 12.98 1.52 6.32
CA VAL A 13 12.09 2.20 5.39
C VAL A 13 10.76 2.46 6.08
N THR A 14 10.37 3.73 6.20
CA THR A 14 9.07 4.10 6.80
C THR A 14 8.07 4.50 5.74
N LEU A 15 6.96 3.75 5.68
CA LEU A 15 5.80 4.09 4.86
C LEU A 15 4.81 4.91 5.69
N ILE A 16 4.41 6.06 5.17
CA ILE A 16 3.46 6.99 5.82
C ILE A 16 2.27 7.25 4.89
N GLY A 17 1.06 7.16 5.43
CA GLY A 17 -0.17 7.46 4.70
C GLY A 17 -1.42 7.39 5.56
N ALA A 18 -2.56 7.85 5.06
CA ALA A 18 -3.83 7.65 5.74
C ALA A 18 -4.19 6.16 5.75
N GLY A 19 -4.39 5.56 6.93
CA GLY A 19 -4.71 4.13 7.05
C GLY A 19 -6.20 3.82 7.08
N ALA A 20 -7.05 4.82 6.91
CA ALA A 20 -8.50 4.71 6.78
C ALA A 20 -9.05 5.96 6.08
N GLY A 21 -10.22 5.84 5.48
CA GLY A 21 -10.93 6.92 4.79
C GLY A 21 -11.52 6.44 3.47
N GLY A 22 -12.73 6.91 3.12
CA GLY A 22 -13.48 6.37 1.98
C GLY A 22 -12.72 6.45 0.66
N GLN A 23 -12.03 7.56 0.41
CA GLN A 23 -11.24 7.74 -0.81
C GLN A 23 -10.00 6.83 -0.83
N GLN A 24 -9.24 6.79 0.27
CA GLN A 24 -7.99 6.03 0.35
C GLN A 24 -8.25 4.52 0.30
N THR A 25 -9.27 4.04 1.01
CA THR A 25 -9.73 2.66 0.93
C THR A 25 -10.26 2.33 -0.46
N GLY A 26 -11.03 3.24 -1.08
CA GLY A 26 -11.52 3.07 -2.44
C GLY A 26 -10.40 2.93 -3.48
N PHE A 27 -9.34 3.73 -3.38
CA PHE A 27 -8.15 3.60 -4.24
C PHE A 27 -7.45 2.25 -4.08
N GLY A 28 -7.30 1.75 -2.85
CA GLY A 28 -6.70 0.44 -2.59
C GLY A 28 -7.47 -0.68 -3.29
N ILE A 29 -8.79 -0.72 -3.11
CA ILE A 29 -9.66 -1.72 -3.75
C ILE A 29 -9.57 -1.64 -5.29
N LEU A 30 -9.64 -0.43 -5.86
CA LEU A 30 -9.60 -0.25 -7.31
C LEU A 30 -8.26 -0.74 -7.89
N SER A 31 -7.15 -0.45 -7.21
CA SER A 31 -5.82 -0.93 -7.62
C SER A 31 -5.78 -2.45 -7.67
N ASP A 32 -6.25 -3.12 -6.61
CA ASP A 32 -6.26 -4.58 -6.53
C ASP A 32 -7.09 -5.20 -7.65
N LEU A 33 -8.26 -4.62 -7.97
CA LEU A 33 -9.12 -5.11 -9.05
C LEU A 33 -8.44 -5.00 -10.43
N ILE A 34 -7.73 -3.91 -10.69
CA ILE A 34 -6.97 -3.71 -11.94
C ILE A 34 -5.85 -4.74 -12.05
N ASP A 35 -5.12 -4.98 -10.97
CA ASP A 35 -4.01 -5.93 -10.99
C ASP A 35 -4.48 -7.37 -11.16
N ILE A 36 -5.57 -7.77 -10.50
CA ILE A 36 -6.22 -9.08 -10.72
C ILE A 36 -6.68 -9.23 -12.18
N HIS A 37 -7.22 -8.18 -12.78
CA HIS A 37 -7.65 -8.22 -14.17
C HIS A 37 -6.47 -8.45 -15.13
N ARG A 38 -5.30 -7.89 -14.84
CA ARG A 38 -4.07 -8.04 -15.65
C ARG A 38 -3.39 -9.41 -15.55
N LEU A 39 -3.72 -10.21 -14.53
CA LEU A 39 -3.18 -11.56 -14.36
C LEU A 39 -3.88 -12.61 -15.24
N ARG A 40 -4.94 -12.24 -15.96
CA ARG A 40 -5.64 -13.07 -16.95
C ARG A 40 -5.08 -12.82 -18.34
#